data_AF-A0AAU9S2K9-F1
#
_entry.id   AF-A0AAU9S2K9-F1
#
_cell.length_a   1.000
_cell.length_b   1.000
_cell.length_c   1.000
_cell.angle_alpha   90.00
_cell.angle_beta   90.00
_cell.angle_gamma   90.00
#
_symmetry.space_group_name_H-M   'P 1'
#
loop_
_entity.id
_entity.type
_entity.pdbx_description
1 polymer ?
#
loop_
_entity_poly.entity_id
_entity_poly.type
_entity_poly.pdbx_seq_one_letter_code
_entity_poly.pdbx_strand_id
1 'polypeptide(L)'
;MGPFQDKGYEDAKVVIAALRSKGVTSIGAAGFCWGDVKIPTAILGAEIDNASPPEQLKHFGKILSAKSEFDSYVKIFPGVSHGWSVRYNLDDEQAVKSAEEAHADMLNWFTRHN
;
A
#
# COMPACT_ATOMS: atom_id res chain seq x y z
N MET A 1 -20.61 6.50 8.12
CA MET A 1 -19.95 5.25 7.68
C MET A 1 -21.05 4.33 7.18
N GLY A 2 -20.87 3.72 6.01
CA GLY A 2 -21.88 2.83 5.44
C GLY A 2 -21.87 1.45 6.12
N PRO A 3 -22.96 0.69 6.06
CA PRO A 3 -23.11 -0.60 6.78
C PRO A 3 -22.11 -1.69 6.38
N PHE A 4 -21.35 -1.50 5.31
CA PHE A 4 -20.36 -2.46 4.80
C PHE A 4 -18.96 -2.30 5.40
N GLN A 5 -18.63 -1.11 5.92
CA GLN A 5 -17.29 -0.80 6.44
C GLN A 5 -17.00 -1.52 7.77
N ASP A 6 -18.01 -1.59 8.63
CA ASP A 6 -17.84 -2.13 9.99
C ASP A 6 -17.67 -3.65 9.97
N LYS A 7 -18.38 -4.36 9.07
CA LYS A 7 -18.30 -5.83 8.99
C LYS A 7 -16.91 -6.33 8.58
N GLY A 8 -16.31 -5.74 7.55
CA GLY A 8 -14.97 -6.16 7.09
C GLY A 8 -13.89 -5.93 8.14
N TYR A 9 -13.97 -4.83 8.89
CA TYR A 9 -13.05 -4.53 9.99
C TYR A 9 -13.20 -5.52 11.15
N GLU A 10 -14.43 -5.83 11.58
CA GLU A 10 -14.67 -6.79 12.66
C GLU A 10 -14.26 -8.22 12.26
N ASP A 11 -14.55 -8.65 11.02
CA ASP A 11 -14.13 -9.97 10.53
C ASP A 11 -12.58 -10.09 10.49
N ALA A 12 -11.88 -9.03 10.08
CA ALA A 12 -10.41 -9.00 10.03
C ALA A 12 -9.77 -9.15 11.42
N LYS A 13 -10.38 -8.59 12.47
CA LYS A 13 -9.86 -8.73 13.85
C LYS A 13 -9.80 -10.18 14.30
N VAL A 14 -10.84 -10.97 13.98
CA VAL A 14 -10.90 -12.39 14.35
C VAL A 14 -9.77 -13.17 13.67
N VAL A 15 -9.51 -12.89 12.39
CA VAL A 15 -8.41 -13.50 11.64
C VAL A 15 -7.05 -13.11 12.24
N ILE A 16 -6.84 -11.82 12.54
CA ILE A 16 -5.60 -11.32 13.15
C ILE A 16 -5.36 -11.99 14.51
N ALA A 17 -6.40 -12.09 15.35
CA ALA A 17 -6.31 -12.73 16.66
C ALA A 17 -5.93 -14.22 16.52
N ALA A 18 -6.54 -14.94 15.58
CA ALA A 18 -6.23 -16.34 15.32
C ALA A 18 -4.80 -16.56 14.76
N LEU A 19 -4.28 -15.62 13.98
CA LEU A 19 -2.89 -15.66 13.52
C LEU A 19 -1.91 -15.42 14.67
N ARG A 20 -2.19 -14.44 15.54
CA ARG A 20 -1.38 -14.16 16.73
C ARG A 20 -1.36 -15.35 17.70
N SER A 21 -2.49 -16.03 17.91
CA SER A 21 -2.53 -17.22 18.77
C SER A 21 -1.71 -18.39 18.22
N LYS A 22 -1.35 -18.37 16.94
CA LYS A 22 -0.46 -19.35 16.30
C LYS A 22 1.02 -18.91 16.28
N GLY A 23 1.36 -17.81 16.98
CA GLY A 23 2.73 -17.31 17.07
C GLY A 23 3.16 -16.43 15.90
N VAL A 24 2.24 -16.00 15.02
CA VAL A 24 2.55 -15.01 13.98
C VAL A 24 2.79 -13.65 14.64
N THR A 25 4.01 -13.12 14.50
CA THR A 25 4.44 -11.87 15.13
C THR A 25 4.22 -10.64 14.26
N SER A 26 4.19 -10.80 12.94
CA SER A 26 4.01 -9.72 11.97
C SER A 26 2.93 -10.09 10.95
N ILE A 27 1.98 -9.18 10.72
CA ILE A 27 0.85 -9.37 9.80
C ILE A 27 0.76 -8.16 8.88
N GLY A 28 0.83 -8.37 7.58
CA GLY A 28 0.55 -7.36 6.55
C GLY A 28 -0.87 -7.55 5.99
N ALA A 29 -1.56 -6.45 5.68
CA ALA A 29 -2.86 -6.47 5.01
C ALA A 29 -2.81 -5.60 3.76
N ALA A 30 -3.42 -6.07 2.67
CA ALA A 30 -3.62 -5.31 1.43
C ALA A 30 -5.12 -5.23 1.14
N GLY A 31 -5.62 -4.05 0.78
CA GLY A 31 -7.03 -3.82 0.50
C GLY A 31 -7.30 -2.41 0.01
N PHE A 32 -8.51 -2.19 -0.50
CA PHE A 32 -8.98 -0.88 -0.93
C PHE A 32 -9.58 -0.13 0.26
N CYS A 33 -9.00 1.00 0.64
CA CYS A 33 -9.48 1.80 1.75
C CYS A 33 -10.73 2.59 1.35
N TRP A 34 -11.81 2.43 2.10
CA TRP A 34 -12.92 3.37 2.13
C TRP A 34 -12.80 4.06 3.50
N GLY A 35 -12.67 5.38 3.55
CA GLY A 35 -12.68 6.15 4.82
C GLY A 35 -11.32 6.68 5.29
N ASP A 36 -11.29 7.06 6.57
CA ASP A 36 -10.18 7.77 7.18
C ASP A 36 -8.96 6.87 7.42
N VAL A 37 -7.79 7.31 6.93
CA VAL A 37 -6.50 6.70 7.21
C VAL A 37 -6.01 7.17 8.59
N LYS A 38 -5.81 6.21 9.51
CA LYS A 38 -5.42 6.45 10.92
C LYS A 38 -4.15 5.70 11.34
N ILE A 39 -3.32 5.35 10.37
CA ILE A 39 -2.07 4.60 10.56
C ILE A 39 -1.04 5.08 9.54
N PRO A 40 0.26 4.89 9.81
CA PRO A 40 1.29 5.18 8.82
C PRO A 40 0.99 4.48 7.49
N THR A 41 0.92 5.23 6.40
CA THR A 41 0.54 4.70 5.08
C THR A 41 1.49 5.17 3.98
N ALA A 42 2.08 4.22 3.25
CA ALA A 42 2.81 4.48 2.01
C ALA A 42 1.99 3.98 0.81
N ILE A 43 1.85 4.79 -0.23
CA ILE A 43 1.26 4.40 -1.51
C ILE A 43 2.34 4.46 -2.58
N LEU A 44 2.63 3.32 -3.19
CA LEU A 44 3.47 3.22 -4.38
C LEU A 44 2.54 3.06 -5.57
N GLY A 45 2.69 3.87 -6.60
CA GLY A 45 1.82 3.85 -7.78
C GLY A 45 2.60 3.88 -9.10
N ALA A 46 1.99 3.30 -10.14
CA ALA A 46 2.53 3.26 -11.49
C ALA A 46 2.15 4.51 -12.30
N GLU A 47 3.09 5.08 -13.05
CA GLU A 47 2.83 6.26 -13.89
C GLU A 47 1.84 5.95 -15.03
N ILE A 48 1.93 4.78 -15.66
CA ILE A 48 1.14 4.43 -16.86
C ILE A 48 -0.14 3.65 -16.48
N ASP A 49 -0.55 3.66 -15.21
CA ASP A 49 -1.75 2.96 -14.76
C ASP A 49 -3.03 3.78 -14.97
N ASN A 50 -3.84 3.40 -15.96
CA ASN A 50 -5.12 4.04 -16.24
C ASN A 50 -6.16 3.84 -15.12
N ALA A 51 -6.04 2.81 -14.30
CA ALA A 51 -6.96 2.57 -13.18
C ALA A 51 -6.67 3.49 -11.99
N SER A 52 -5.43 3.97 -11.86
CA SER A 52 -5.00 4.91 -10.84
C SER A 52 -3.97 5.90 -11.41
N PRO A 53 -4.40 6.85 -12.26
CA PRO A 53 -3.50 7.75 -12.95
C PRO A 53 -2.74 8.67 -11.98
N PRO A 54 -1.62 9.28 -12.40
CA PRO A 54 -0.78 10.15 -11.58
C PRO A 54 -1.55 11.28 -10.86
N GLU A 55 -2.58 11.84 -11.50
CA GLU A 55 -3.43 12.88 -10.93
C GLU A 55 -4.17 12.38 -9.69
N GLN A 56 -4.67 11.15 -9.74
CA GLN A 56 -5.34 10.50 -8.62
C GLN A 56 -4.35 10.19 -7.48
N LEU A 57 -3.15 9.68 -7.81
CA LEU A 57 -2.09 9.44 -6.82
C LEU A 57 -1.66 10.74 -6.11
N LYS A 58 -1.49 11.83 -6.88
CA LYS A 58 -1.20 13.16 -6.32
C LYS A 58 -2.35 13.66 -5.43
N HIS A 59 -3.60 13.38 -5.80
CA HIS A 59 -4.76 13.72 -4.98
C HIS A 59 -4.75 12.95 -3.65
N PHE A 60 -4.43 11.66 -3.65
CA PHE A 60 -4.24 10.88 -2.43
C PHE A 60 -3.13 11.45 -1.55
N GLY A 61 -2.01 11.84 -2.15
CA GLY A 61 -0.91 12.48 -1.42
C GLY A 61 -1.37 13.74 -0.69
N LYS A 62 -2.16 14.60 -1.36
CA LYS A 62 -2.74 15.80 -0.71
C LYS A 62 -3.67 15.45 0.46
N ILE A 63 -4.52 14.44 0.32
CA ILE A 63 -5.44 14.00 1.40
C ILE A 63 -4.64 13.46 2.58
N LEU A 64 -3.63 12.63 2.33
CA LEU A 64 -2.80 12.03 3.37
C LEU A 64 -1.97 13.10 4.09
N SER A 65 -1.31 13.99 3.36
CA SER A 65 -0.50 15.06 3.95
C SER A 65 -1.31 16.10 4.73
N ALA A 66 -2.62 16.23 4.47
CA ALA A 66 -3.50 17.08 5.29
C ALA A 66 -3.70 16.52 6.72
N LYS A 67 -3.36 15.24 6.95
CA LYS A 67 -3.44 14.58 8.25
C LYS A 67 -2.05 14.27 8.76
N SER A 68 -1.43 15.25 9.41
CA SER A 68 -0.05 15.13 9.92
C SER A 68 0.12 14.21 11.14
N GLU A 69 -0.96 13.59 11.63
CA GLU A 69 -0.92 12.69 12.79
C GLU A 69 -0.16 11.38 12.49
N PHE A 70 -0.14 10.94 11.24
CA PHE A 70 0.52 9.70 10.82
C PHE A 70 1.49 9.96 9.65
N ASP A 71 2.66 9.33 9.70
CA ASP A 71 3.62 9.38 8.59
C ASP A 71 2.99 8.80 7.32
N SER A 72 3.10 9.52 6.21
CA SER A 72 2.55 9.07 4.95
C SER A 72 3.27 9.66 3.75
N TYR A 73 3.33 8.87 2.68
CA TYR A 73 3.82 9.37 1.40
C TYR A 73 3.19 8.65 0.21
N VAL A 74 3.24 9.31 -0.94
CA VAL A 74 2.91 8.73 -2.24
C VAL A 74 4.15 8.83 -3.13
N LYS A 75 4.56 7.70 -3.71
CA LYS A 75 5.64 7.61 -4.69
C LYS A 75 5.09 7.11 -6.01
N ILE A 76 5.37 7.83 -7.10
CA ILE A 76 5.00 7.44 -8.45
C ILE A 76 6.26 6.91 -9.13
N PHE A 77 6.20 5.66 -9.59
CA PHE A 77 7.26 5.03 -10.35
C PHE A 77 7.11 5.38 -11.83
N PRO A 78 8.11 6.02 -12.45
CA PRO A 78 8.04 6.41 -13.86
C PRO A 78 8.14 5.18 -14.77
N GLY A 79 7.46 5.22 -15.92
CA GLY A 79 7.60 4.22 -16.98
C GLY A 79 7.00 2.84 -16.68
N VAL A 80 6.42 2.61 -15.50
CA VAL A 80 5.84 1.32 -15.13
C VAL A 80 4.32 1.30 -15.27
N SER A 81 3.76 0.13 -15.57
CA SER A 81 2.32 -0.11 -15.75
C SER A 81 1.68 -0.78 -14.54
N HIS A 82 0.36 -0.97 -14.58
CA HIS A 82 -0.37 -1.75 -13.59
C HIS A 82 0.30 -3.11 -13.32
N GLY A 83 0.48 -3.45 -12.04
CA GLY A 83 1.06 -4.72 -11.61
C GLY A 83 2.59 -4.81 -11.71
N TRP A 84 3.31 -3.71 -11.95
CA TRP A 84 4.78 -3.72 -12.12
C TRP A 84 5.57 -4.40 -11.00
N SER A 85 5.08 -4.41 -9.77
CA SER A 85 5.80 -5.01 -8.63
C SER A 85 5.63 -6.53 -8.54
N VAL A 86 4.70 -7.12 -9.30
CA VAL A 86 4.31 -8.55 -9.18
C VAL A 86 4.19 -9.28 -10.52
N ARG A 87 4.15 -8.54 -11.64
CA ARG A 87 3.94 -9.08 -13.01
C ARG A 87 4.96 -8.50 -14.00
N TYR A 88 6.13 -8.09 -13.52
CA TYR A 88 7.20 -7.59 -14.39
C TYR A 88 7.88 -8.72 -15.16
N ASN A 89 8.42 -8.38 -16.33
CA ASN A 89 9.25 -9.30 -17.12
C ASN A 89 10.65 -9.36 -16.49
N LEU A 90 11.16 -10.58 -16.25
CA LEU A 90 12.51 -10.79 -15.71
C LEU A 90 13.62 -10.47 -16.72
N ASP A 91 13.30 -10.51 -18.02
CA ASP A 91 14.25 -10.16 -19.08
C ASP A 91 14.33 -8.64 -19.33
N ASP A 92 13.49 -7.84 -18.67
CA ASP A 92 13.52 -6.39 -18.72
C ASP A 92 14.21 -5.83 -17.46
N GLU A 93 15.49 -5.48 -17.59
CA GLU A 93 16.30 -4.96 -16.49
C GLU A 93 15.68 -3.72 -15.81
N GLN A 94 14.98 -2.86 -16.56
CA GLN A 94 14.35 -1.67 -16.00
C GLN A 94 13.10 -2.04 -15.19
N ALA A 95 12.32 -3.00 -15.67
CA ALA A 95 11.17 -3.52 -14.95
C ALA A 95 11.59 -4.24 -13.66
N VAL A 96 12.66 -5.05 -13.71
CA VAL A 96 13.26 -5.71 -12.53
C VAL A 96 13.70 -4.67 -11.51
N LYS A 97 14.50 -3.68 -11.92
CA LYS A 97 14.99 -2.63 -11.02
C LYS A 97 13.85 -1.87 -10.34
N SER A 98 12.81 -1.52 -11.10
CA SER A 98 11.66 -0.79 -10.58
C SER A 98 10.84 -1.63 -9.57
N ALA A 99 10.72 -2.93 -9.81
CA ALA A 99 10.06 -3.84 -8.89
C ALA A 99 10.88 -4.04 -7.60
N GLU A 100 12.19 -4.24 -7.70
CA GLU A 100 13.10 -4.37 -6.57
C GLU A 100 13.11 -3.10 -5.70
N GLU A 101 13.12 -1.92 -6.33
CA GLU A 101 13.02 -0.64 -5.62
C GLU A 101 11.69 -0.53 -4.86
N ALA A 102 10.57 -0.92 -5.48
CA ALA A 102 9.27 -0.94 -4.80
C ALA A 102 9.23 -1.92 -3.62
N HIS A 103 9.87 -3.08 -3.74
CA HIS A 103 9.99 -4.05 -2.63
C HIS A 103 10.88 -3.52 -1.51
N ALA A 104 11.99 -2.87 -1.85
CA ALA A 104 12.88 -2.24 -0.87
C ALA A 104 12.17 -1.11 -0.11
N ASP A 105 11.42 -0.25 -0.81
CA ASP A 105 10.60 0.80 -0.19
C ASP A 105 9.56 0.21 0.78
N MET A 106 8.91 -0.89 0.40
CA MET A 106 7.97 -1.61 1.26
C MET A 106 8.64 -2.15 2.52
N LEU A 107 9.79 -2.83 2.39
CA LEU A 107 10.52 -3.40 3.53
C LEU A 107 11.04 -2.31 4.48
N ASN A 108 11.56 -1.22 3.91
CA ASN A 108 12.01 -0.06 4.68
C ASN A 108 10.84 0.59 5.44
N TRP A 109 9.67 0.70 4.80
CA TRP A 109 8.46 1.22 5.43
C TRP A 109 8.04 0.38 6.63
N PHE A 110 7.95 -0.94 6.45
CA PHE A 110 7.61 -1.83 7.56
C PHE A 110 8.65 -1.76 8.66
N THR A 111 9.95 -1.78 8.34
CA THR A 111 11.02 -1.70 9.34
C THR A 111 10.94 -0.42 10.18
N ARG A 112 10.54 0.71 9.59
CA ARG A 112 10.38 1.99 10.30
C ARG A 112 9.19 1.99 11.28
N HIS A 113 8.13 1.26 10.97
CA HIS A 113 6.83 1.33 11.67
C HIS A 113 6.41 0.00 12.31
N ASN A 114 7.36 -0.91 12.57
CA ASN A 114 7.15 -2.22 13.22
C ASN A 114 7.23 -2.14 14.75
#